data_AF-A0A519NPP1-F1
#
_entry.id   AF-A0A519NPP1-F1
#
_cell.length_a   1.000
_cell.length_b   1.000
_cell.length_c   1.000
_cell.angle_alpha   90.00
_cell.angle_beta   90.00
_cell.angle_gamma   90.00
#
_symmetry.space_group_name_H-M   'P 1'
#
loop_
_entity.id
_entity.type
_entity.pdbx_description
1 polymer ?
#
loop_
_entity_poly.entity_id
_entity_poly.type
_entity_poly.pdbx_seq_one_letter_code
_entity_poly.pdbx_strand_id
1 'polypeptide(L)'
;TYTPAVSGIPANFLTPSLLENGIDPKALPEHKLDMGEEAKAWKTVWSAGQGAGAVHDVPPVADLIGRLREEYGQAADAFGSAIWTR
;
A
#
# COMPACT_ATOMS: atom_id res chain seq x y z
N THR A 1 7.08 3.64 -5.10
CA THR A 1 7.98 3.33 -6.24
C THR A 1 7.79 1.90 -6.68
N TYR A 2 7.52 1.66 -7.97
CA TYR A 2 7.44 0.31 -8.52
C TYR A 2 8.82 -0.14 -9.03
N THR A 3 9.38 -1.22 -8.48
CA THR A 3 10.72 -1.71 -8.86
C THR A 3 10.93 -3.16 -8.42
N PRO A 4 11.68 -3.97 -9.19
CA PRO A 4 12.20 -5.26 -8.73
C PRO A 4 13.47 -5.12 -7.87
N ALA A 5 14.10 -3.95 -7.82
CA ALA A 5 15.44 -3.76 -7.25
C ALA A 5 15.54 -4.08 -5.75
N VAL A 6 14.44 -4.06 -4.99
CA VAL A 6 14.47 -4.31 -3.54
C VAL A 6 14.49 -5.81 -3.22
N SER A 7 13.58 -6.59 -3.82
CA SER A 7 13.37 -8.00 -3.48
C SER A 7 13.77 -8.97 -4.59
N GLY A 8 14.02 -8.46 -5.80
CA GLY A 8 14.10 -9.23 -7.03
C GLY A 8 12.74 -9.49 -7.70
N ILE A 9 11.62 -9.14 -7.03
CA ILE A 9 10.26 -9.32 -7.52
C ILE A 9 9.64 -7.95 -7.77
N PRO A 10 9.03 -7.69 -8.94
CA PRO A 10 8.36 -6.42 -9.20
C PRO A 10 7.25 -6.14 -8.17
N ALA A 11 7.42 -5.08 -7.39
CA ALA A 11 6.46 -4.69 -6.36
C ALA A 11 6.46 -3.16 -6.15
N ASN A 12 5.40 -2.68 -5.49
CA ASN A 12 5.30 -1.29 -5.04
C ASN A 12 5.90 -1.14 -3.65
N PHE A 13 6.87 -0.26 -3.50
CA PHE A 13 7.53 0.10 -2.25
C PHE A 13 7.18 1.52 -1.82
N LEU A 14 7.05 1.73 -0.51
CA LEU A 14 6.84 3.05 0.07
C LEU A 14 8.08 3.91 -0.15
N THR A 15 7.91 4.99 -0.91
CA THR A 15 8.99 5.95 -1.19
C THR A 15 9.68 6.47 0.07
N PRO A 16 8.98 6.82 1.17
CA PRO A 16 9.64 7.23 2.41
C PRO A 16 10.57 6.14 2.97
N SER A 17 10.15 4.88 2.99
CA SER A 17 10.97 3.77 3.50
C SER A 17 12.24 3.55 2.67
N LEU A 18 12.20 3.79 1.36
CA LEU A 18 13.41 3.72 0.51
C LEU A 18 14.40 4.84 0.89
N LEU A 19 13.91 6.07 1.00
CA LEU A 19 14.73 7.24 1.33
C LEU A 19 15.37 7.11 2.72
N GLU A 20 14.63 6.62 3.71
CA GLU A 20 15.13 6.36 5.06
C GLU A 20 16.26 5.32 5.10
N ASN A 21 16.32 4.44 4.11
CA ASN A 21 17.39 3.44 3.95
C ASN A 21 18.47 3.88 2.95
N GLY A 22 18.51 5.16 2.57
CA GLY A 22 19.51 5.71 1.64
C GLY A 22 19.34 5.25 0.20
N ILE A 23 18.18 4.72 -0.17
CA ILE A 23 17.88 4.27 -1.53
C ILE A 23 17.13 5.40 -2.25
N ASP A 24 17.77 5.97 -3.29
CA ASP A 24 17.11 6.96 -4.13
C ASP A 24 16.16 6.27 -5.14
N PRO A 25 14.84 6.48 -5.04
CA PRO A 25 13.86 5.91 -5.96
C PRO A 25 14.02 6.40 -7.41
N LYS A 26 14.76 7.49 -7.65
CA LYS A 26 15.02 8.02 -9.00
C LYS A 26 16.29 7.46 -9.64
N ALA A 27 17.15 6.80 -8.86
CA ALA A 27 18.44 6.26 -9.30
C ALA A 27 18.54 4.75 -9.00
N LEU A 28 17.46 4.02 -9.23
CA LEU A 28 17.41 2.57 -8.97
C LEU A 28 18.11 1.78 -10.08
N PRO A 29 18.92 0.76 -9.73
CA PRO A 29 19.49 -0.16 -10.70
C PRO A 29 18.44 -1.15 -11.25
N GLU A 30 18.74 -1.76 -12.40
CA GLU A 30 17.91 -2.85 -12.97
C GLU A 30 18.08 -4.18 -12.23
N HIS A 31 19.18 -4.35 -11.48
CA HIS A 31 19.46 -5.55 -10.68
C HIS A 31 19.00 -5.37 -9.22
N LYS A 32 18.93 -6.48 -8.49
CA LYS A 32 18.62 -6.48 -7.05
C LYS A 32 19.73 -5.75 -6.28
N LEU A 33 19.36 -4.76 -5.48
CA LEU A 33 20.24 -4.07 -4.56
C LEU A 33 20.82 -5.06 -3.54
N ASP A 34 22.11 -4.93 -3.26
CA ASP A 34 22.74 -5.65 -2.17
C ASP A 34 22.43 -4.93 -0.85
N MET A 35 21.30 -5.30 -0.25
CA MET A 35 20.77 -4.67 0.96
C MET A 35 21.35 -5.27 2.26
N GLY A 36 22.44 -6.05 2.18
CA GLY A 36 22.92 -6.89 3.28
C GLY A 36 21.97 -8.06 3.56
N GLU A 37 21.93 -8.57 4.79
CA GLU A 37 21.01 -9.67 5.14
C GLU A 37 19.56 -9.35 4.76
N GLU A 38 18.95 -10.24 3.98
CA GLU A 38 17.60 -10.11 3.41
C GLU A 38 16.51 -9.79 4.47
N ALA A 39 16.74 -10.22 5.72
CA ALA A 39 15.90 -9.92 6.87
C ALA A 39 15.77 -8.40 7.17
N LYS A 40 16.74 -7.57 6.77
CA LYS A 40 16.66 -6.10 6.92
C LYS A 40 15.71 -5.47 5.91
N ALA A 41 15.65 -6.00 4.69
CA ALA A 41 14.85 -5.42 3.61
C ALA A 41 13.37 -5.34 3.98
N TRP A 42 12.76 -6.40 4.52
CA TRP A 42 11.33 -6.38 4.90
C TRP A 42 11.07 -5.62 6.21
N LYS A 43 12.09 -5.50 7.05
CA LYS A 43 12.00 -4.79 8.33
C LYS A 43 12.01 -3.27 8.14
N THR A 44 12.78 -2.77 7.19
CA THR A 44 13.02 -1.34 7.01
C THR A 44 12.53 -0.77 5.68
N VAL A 45 12.33 -1.59 4.64
CA VAL A 45 11.75 -1.19 3.35
C VAL A 45 10.41 -1.88 3.15
N TRP A 46 9.34 -1.10 3.12
CA TRP A 46 7.98 -1.64 3.15
C TRP A 46 7.34 -1.60 1.77
N SER A 47 6.68 -2.71 1.42
CA SER A 47 5.80 -2.75 0.26
C SER A 47 4.40 -2.27 0.62
N ALA A 48 3.72 -1.61 -0.32
CA ALA A 48 2.35 -1.17 -0.15
C ALA A 48 1.65 -1.04 -1.51
N GLY A 49 0.40 -1.49 -1.57
CA GLY A 49 -0.47 -1.25 -2.73
C GLY A 49 -0.97 0.20 -2.77
N GLN A 50 -1.54 0.59 -3.91
CA GLN A 50 -2.11 1.94 -4.11
C GLN A 50 -3.20 2.29 -3.08
N GLY A 51 -3.90 1.29 -2.55
CA GLY A 51 -4.92 1.47 -1.50
C GLY A 51 -4.36 1.99 -0.16
N ALA A 52 -3.06 1.87 0.10
CA ALA A 52 -2.48 2.36 1.35
C ALA A 52 -2.61 3.89 1.52
N GLY A 53 -2.69 4.64 0.41
CA GLY A 53 -2.90 6.08 0.45
C GLY A 53 -4.27 6.51 0.98
N ALA A 54 -5.25 5.60 1.04
CA ALA A 54 -6.58 5.85 1.60
C ALA A 54 -6.68 5.55 3.10
N VAL A 55 -5.58 5.09 3.73
CA VAL A 55 -5.54 4.81 5.16
C VAL A 55 -5.19 6.09 5.92
N HIS A 56 -6.09 6.54 6.79
CA HIS A 56 -5.94 7.79 7.54
C HIS A 56 -5.99 7.61 9.07
N ASP A 57 -6.31 6.40 9.53
CA ASP A 57 -6.44 6.06 10.94
C ASP A 57 -6.01 4.61 11.21
N VAL A 58 -5.87 4.28 12.50
CA VAL A 58 -5.51 2.93 12.98
C VAL A 58 -6.51 2.48 14.05
N PRO A 59 -7.78 2.21 13.68
CA PRO A 59 -8.82 1.83 14.62
C PRO A 59 -8.66 0.36 15.09
N PRO A 60 -9.35 -0.04 16.18
CA PRO A 60 -9.54 -1.44 16.51
C PRO A 60 -10.13 -2.22 15.34
N VAL A 61 -9.73 -3.49 15.20
CA VAL A 61 -10.17 -4.36 14.09
C VAL A 61 -11.70 -4.46 14.02
N ALA A 62 -12.37 -4.56 15.16
CA ALA A 62 -13.83 -4.63 15.23
C ALA A 62 -14.49 -3.37 14.65
N ASP A 63 -13.96 -2.20 14.97
CA ASP A 63 -14.48 -0.91 14.49
C ASP A 63 -14.25 -0.75 12.99
N LEU A 64 -13.07 -1.17 12.47
CA LEU A 64 -12.80 -1.17 11.04
C LEU A 64 -13.78 -2.04 10.27
N ILE A 65 -14.04 -3.27 10.75
CA ILE A 65 -14.99 -4.20 10.12
C ILE A 65 -16.40 -3.60 10.15
N GLY A 66 -16.81 -3.03 11.28
CA GLY A 66 -18.10 -2.36 11.43
C GLY A 66 -18.28 -1.24 10.41
N ARG A 67 -17.28 -0.34 10.32
CA ARG A 67 -17.25 0.76 9.35
C ARG A 67 -17.34 0.26 7.91
N LEU A 68 -16.51 -0.71 7.52
CA LEU A 68 -16.52 -1.25 6.15
C LEU A 68 -17.87 -1.85 5.77
N ARG A 69 -18.53 -2.56 6.71
CA ARG A 69 -19.86 -3.13 6.47
C ARG A 69 -20.91 -2.05 6.24
N GLU A 70 -20.88 -1.00 7.05
CA GLU A 70 -21.82 0.12 6.94
C GLU A 70 -21.62 0.91 5.63
N GLU A 71 -20.39 1.32 5.34
CA GLU A 71 -20.04 2.08 4.13
C GLU A 71 -20.40 1.32 2.85
N TYR A 72 -20.17 0.01 2.83
CA TYR A 72 -20.58 -0.84 1.70
C TYR A 72 -22.10 -0.86 1.50
N GLY A 73 -22.88 -1.00 2.59
CA GLY A 73 -24.34 -0.97 2.53
C GLY A 73 -24.85 0.36 1.99
N GLN A 74 -24.33 1.47 2.51
CA GLN A 74 -24.68 2.82 2.05
C GLN A 74 -24.36 3.00 0.55
N ALA A 75 -23.21 2.51 0.09
CA ALA A 75 -22.83 2.59 -1.32
C ALA A 75 -23.75 1.74 -2.22
N ALA A 76 -24.15 0.55 -1.79
CA ALA A 76 -25.08 -0.31 -2.51
C ALA A 76 -26.47 0.31 -2.62
N ASP A 77 -26.99 0.88 -1.53
CA ASP A 77 -28.29 1.56 -1.49
C ASP A 77 -28.29 2.83 -2.37
N ALA A 78 -27.21 3.62 -2.31
CA ALA A 78 -27.03 4.79 -3.15
C ALA A 78 -26.96 4.42 -4.64
N PHE A 79 -26.20 3.38 -4.99
CA PHE A 79 -26.14 2.87 -6.35
C PHE A 79 -27.51 2.40 -6.83
N GLY A 80 -28.23 1.63 -6.00
CA GLY A 80 -29.59 1.17 -6.26
C GLY A 80 -30.58 2.32 -6.46
N SER A 81 -30.50 3.38 -5.66
CA SER A 81 -31.39 4.53 -5.78
C SER A 81 -31.14 5.33 -7.07
N ALA A 82 -29.86 5.46 -7.47
CA ALA A 82 -29.44 6.20 -8.65
C ALA A 82 -29.83 5.53 -9.98
N ILE A 83 -29.91 4.19 -10.02
CA ILE A 83 -30.36 3.45 -11.21
C ILE A 83 -31.88 3.50 -11.43
N TRP A 84 -32.68 3.77 -10.40
CA TRP A 84 -34.16 3.81 -10.49
C TRP A 84 -34.75 5.22 -10.54
N THR A 85 -33.94 6.27 -10.35
CA THR A 85 -34.35 7.68 -10.52
C THR A 85 -33.93 8.27 -11.86
N ARG A 86 -33.40 7.45 -12.78
CA ARG A 86 -33.01 7.82 -14.14
C ARG A 86 -33.86 7.07 -15.17
#